data_AF-A0A285ZXZ6-F1
#
_entry.id   AF-A0A285ZXZ6-F1
#
_cell.length_a   1.000
_cell.length_b   1.000
_cell.length_c   1.000
_cell.angle_alpha   90.00
_cell.angle_beta   90.00
_cell.angle_gamma   90.00
#
_symmetry.space_group_name_H-M   'P 1'
#
loop_
_entity.id
_entity.type
_entity.pdbx_description
1 polymer ?
#
loop_
_entity_poly.entity_id
_entity_poly.type
_entity_poly.pdbx_seq_one_letter_code
_entity_poly.pdbx_strand_id
1 'polypeptide(L)'
;MKKLLFTLFIACFTVVFANAQDAPKKATSFSWNKTSLTEIGCDADQIKKIAIIKKDAAEKRTKIEEDATLDEKAKKAAVKTLIKERNESFNALLTEEQRKKVEEINIKLKEEAKAAAAN
;
A
#
# COMPACT_ATOMS: atom_id res chain seq x y z
N MET A 1 -38.41 54.14 -5.71
CA MET A 1 -37.83 53.95 -7.05
C MET A 1 -36.70 52.95 -6.96
N LYS A 2 -36.82 51.89 -7.79
CA LYS A 2 -35.78 50.97 -8.30
C LYS A 2 -34.52 50.75 -7.43
N LYS A 3 -34.62 49.70 -6.62
CA LYS A 3 -33.49 48.85 -6.22
C LYS A 3 -32.85 48.22 -7.46
N LEU A 4 -31.63 47.71 -7.28
CA LEU A 4 -30.83 46.88 -8.20
C LEU A 4 -29.84 47.66 -9.04
N LEU A 5 -28.59 47.74 -8.56
CA LEU A 5 -27.37 47.77 -9.38
C LEU A 5 -26.16 47.75 -8.43
N PHE A 6 -25.95 46.64 -7.73
CA PHE A 6 -24.65 46.30 -7.11
C PHE A 6 -24.59 44.78 -6.89
N THR A 7 -24.63 44.05 -7.99
CA THR A 7 -24.45 42.59 -7.99
C THR A 7 -23.58 42.21 -9.18
N LEU A 8 -22.38 42.80 -9.21
CA LEU A 8 -21.33 42.42 -10.13
C LEU A 8 -20.04 42.35 -9.29
N PHE A 9 -19.29 41.25 -9.44
CA PHE A 9 -17.94 40.99 -8.91
C PHE A 9 -17.70 40.08 -7.69
N ILE A 10 -18.63 39.21 -7.27
CA ILE A 10 -18.27 38.10 -6.36
C ILE A 10 -18.93 36.79 -6.80
N ALA A 11 -18.61 36.33 -8.01
CA ALA A 11 -19.09 35.04 -8.52
C ALA A 11 -18.04 34.27 -9.34
N CYS A 12 -16.75 34.58 -9.18
CA CYS A 12 -15.67 33.88 -9.91
C CYS A 12 -14.59 33.23 -9.01
N PHE A 13 -14.81 33.12 -7.69
CA PHE A 13 -13.78 32.58 -6.78
C PHE A 13 -14.25 31.44 -5.86
N THR A 14 -15.25 30.64 -6.26
CA THR A 14 -15.75 29.56 -5.39
C THR A 14 -15.85 28.18 -6.05
N VAL A 15 -15.08 27.89 -7.10
CA VAL A 15 -15.04 26.52 -7.64
C VAL A 15 -13.63 26.12 -8.12
N VAL A 16 -12.64 26.09 -7.22
CA VAL A 16 -11.38 25.34 -7.48
C VAL A 16 -10.98 24.42 -6.31
N PHE A 17 -11.79 24.32 -5.24
CA PHE A 17 -11.47 23.43 -4.11
C PHE A 17 -12.61 22.45 -3.83
N ALA A 18 -12.92 21.58 -4.79
CA ALA A 18 -13.95 20.56 -4.60
C ALA A 18 -13.64 19.16 -5.17
N ASN A 19 -12.43 18.91 -5.69
CA ASN A 19 -12.01 17.56 -6.13
C ASN A 19 -10.89 16.94 -5.28
N ALA A 20 -10.76 17.32 -4.01
CA ALA A 20 -9.97 16.55 -3.04
C ALA A 20 -10.73 15.30 -2.52
N GLN A 21 -11.74 14.83 -3.26
CA GLN A 21 -12.51 13.63 -2.92
C GLN A 21 -11.67 12.39 -3.21
N ASP A 22 -11.09 11.82 -2.14
CA ASP A 22 -10.82 10.40 -1.91
C ASP A 22 -10.52 9.54 -3.15
N ALA A 23 -9.59 9.97 -4.01
CA ALA A 23 -9.04 9.09 -5.01
C ALA A 23 -8.36 7.92 -4.27
N PRO A 24 -8.61 6.65 -4.64
CA PRO A 24 -8.01 5.51 -3.96
C PRO A 24 -6.50 5.66 -3.99
N LYS A 25 -5.88 5.69 -2.80
CA LYS A 25 -4.42 5.82 -2.66
C LYS A 25 -3.75 4.75 -3.50
N LYS A 26 -2.94 5.18 -4.46
CA LYS A 26 -2.14 4.28 -5.31
C LYS A 26 -1.25 3.41 -4.43
N ALA A 27 -1.09 2.15 -4.83
CA ALA A 27 -0.17 1.25 -4.15
C ALA A 27 1.26 1.81 -4.21
N THR A 28 2.00 1.69 -3.11
CA THR A 28 3.38 2.18 -3.00
C THR A 28 4.41 1.05 -2.91
N SER A 29 3.95 -0.21 -3.00
CA SER A 29 4.80 -1.39 -2.93
C SER A 29 4.21 -2.58 -3.69
N PHE A 30 5.11 -3.49 -4.10
CA PHE A 30 4.83 -4.73 -4.80
C PHE A 30 3.85 -5.59 -4.01
N SER A 31 2.88 -6.18 -4.72
CA SER A 31 1.87 -7.04 -4.12
C SER A 31 2.34 -8.49 -4.08
N TRP A 32 2.30 -9.12 -2.91
CA TRP A 32 2.62 -10.54 -2.75
C TRP A 32 1.39 -11.43 -3.03
N ASN A 33 0.83 -11.30 -4.23
CA ASN A 33 -0.27 -12.12 -4.74
C ASN A 33 0.21 -13.00 -5.90
N LYS A 34 -0.58 -14.03 -6.27
CA LYS A 34 -0.19 -15.00 -7.30
C LYS A 34 0.13 -14.33 -8.65
N THR A 35 -0.68 -13.35 -9.07
CA THR A 35 -0.49 -12.63 -10.33
C THR A 35 0.85 -11.90 -10.35
N SER A 36 1.10 -11.06 -9.36
CA SER A 36 2.34 -10.28 -9.26
C SER A 36 3.59 -11.16 -9.11
N LEU A 37 3.49 -12.29 -8.40
CA LEU A 37 4.57 -13.27 -8.32
C LEU A 37 4.86 -13.93 -9.68
N THR A 38 3.81 -14.21 -10.46
CA THR A 38 3.97 -14.75 -11.82
C THR A 38 4.64 -13.73 -12.74
N GLU A 39 4.30 -12.44 -12.61
CA GLU A 39 4.89 -11.34 -13.40
C GLU A 39 6.40 -11.19 -13.19
N ILE A 40 6.90 -11.40 -11.97
CA ILE A 40 8.34 -11.38 -11.71
C ILE A 40 9.03 -12.69 -12.12
N GLY A 41 8.25 -13.71 -12.51
CA GLY A 41 8.73 -15.00 -12.99
C GLY A 41 8.95 -16.02 -11.87
N CYS A 42 8.19 -15.95 -10.77
CA CYS A 42 8.21 -17.01 -9.76
C CYS A 42 7.59 -18.30 -10.31
N ASP A 43 8.23 -19.43 -9.99
CA ASP A 43 7.69 -20.76 -10.30
C ASP A 43 6.59 -21.20 -9.30
N ALA A 44 5.97 -22.34 -9.58
CA ALA A 44 4.89 -22.89 -8.76
C ALA A 44 5.31 -23.20 -7.31
N ASP A 45 6.56 -23.64 -7.10
CA ASP A 45 7.07 -24.00 -5.79
C ASP A 45 7.38 -22.76 -4.95
N GLN A 46 7.97 -21.72 -5.55
CA GLN A 46 8.17 -20.40 -4.94
C GLN A 46 6.82 -19.80 -4.53
N ILE A 47 5.84 -19.80 -5.44
CA ILE A 47 4.49 -19.29 -5.17
C ILE A 47 3.83 -20.06 -4.01
N LYS A 48 3.96 -21.39 -3.98
CA LYS A 48 3.41 -22.23 -2.91
C LYS A 48 4.06 -21.91 -1.56
N LYS A 49 5.39 -21.79 -1.51
CA LYS A 49 6.14 -21.45 -0.28
C LYS A 49 5.76 -20.05 0.23
N ILE A 50 5.65 -19.07 -0.66
CA ILE A 50 5.20 -17.71 -0.31
C ILE A 50 3.77 -17.73 0.23
N ALA A 51 2.87 -18.52 -0.35
CA ALA A 51 1.49 -18.65 0.14
C ALA A 51 1.42 -19.23 1.56
N ILE A 52 2.27 -20.24 1.87
CA ILE A 52 2.39 -20.81 3.22
C ILE A 52 2.87 -19.74 4.21
N ILE A 53 3.98 -19.06 3.92
CA ILE A 53 4.51 -17.99 4.78
C ILE A 53 3.47 -16.88 5.01
N LYS A 54 2.70 -16.52 3.97
CA LYS A 54 1.64 -15.52 4.06
C LYS A 54 0.50 -15.97 4.97
N LYS A 55 0.10 -17.24 4.90
CA LYS A 55 -0.91 -17.83 5.78
C LYS A 55 -0.42 -17.83 7.23
N ASP A 56 0.80 -18.31 7.47
CA ASP A 56 1.38 -18.36 8.82
C ASP A 56 1.52 -16.98 9.44
N ALA A 57 1.94 -15.98 8.66
CA ALA A 57 2.01 -14.60 9.11
C ALA A 57 0.62 -14.00 9.40
N ALA A 58 -0.42 -14.39 8.64
CA ALA A 58 -1.79 -13.96 8.94
C ALA A 58 -2.27 -14.53 10.28
N GLU A 59 -2.04 -15.82 10.53
CA GLU A 59 -2.39 -16.47 11.80
C GLU A 59 -1.64 -15.86 12.99
N LYS A 60 -0.32 -15.60 12.84
CA LYS A 60 0.47 -14.91 13.87
C LYS A 60 -0.05 -13.49 14.14
N ARG A 61 -0.46 -12.77 13.10
CA ARG A 61 -1.03 -11.42 13.24
C ARG A 61 -2.33 -11.46 14.03
N THR A 62 -3.24 -12.38 13.70
CA THR A 62 -4.49 -12.57 14.45
C THR A 62 -4.22 -12.83 15.93
N LYS A 63 -3.26 -13.70 16.25
CA LYS A 63 -2.86 -13.96 17.65
C LYS A 63 -2.34 -12.72 18.38
N ILE A 64 -1.54 -11.88 17.72
CA ILE A 64 -1.07 -10.60 18.30
C ILE A 64 -2.25 -9.65 18.54
N GLU A 65 -3.20 -9.58 17.62
CA GLU A 65 -4.36 -8.69 17.72
C GLU A 65 -5.32 -9.12 18.84
N GLU A 66 -5.49 -10.43 19.03
CA GLU A 66 -6.33 -11.03 20.06
C GLU A 66 -5.64 -11.11 21.45
N ASP A 67 -4.33 -10.87 21.53
CA ASP A 67 -3.58 -10.91 22.79
C ASP A 67 -4.00 -9.78 23.73
N ALA A 68 -4.78 -10.11 24.76
CA ALA A 68 -5.24 -9.15 25.77
C ALA A 68 -4.15 -8.71 26.75
N THR A 69 -2.98 -9.36 26.74
CA THR A 69 -1.84 -9.02 27.61
C THR A 69 -0.98 -7.90 27.04
N LEU A 70 -1.12 -7.60 25.74
CA LEU A 70 -0.39 -6.55 25.05
C LEU A 70 -1.23 -5.28 24.91
N ASP A 71 -0.63 -4.13 25.19
CA ASP A 71 -1.22 -2.85 24.82
C ASP A 71 -1.09 -2.58 23.30
N GLU A 72 -1.81 -1.56 22.82
CA GLU A 72 -1.83 -1.19 21.40
C GLU A 72 -0.45 -0.84 20.82
N LYS A 73 0.45 -0.28 21.64
CA LYS A 73 1.79 0.08 21.20
C LYS A 73 2.64 -1.19 21.01
N ALA A 74 2.53 -2.14 21.95
CA ALA A 74 3.18 -3.43 21.88
C ALA A 74 2.65 -4.28 20.72
N LYS A 75 1.33 -4.29 20.48
CA LYS A 75 0.73 -4.95 19.31
C LYS A 75 1.26 -4.39 18.00
N LYS A 76 1.30 -3.05 17.85
CA LYS A 76 1.86 -2.40 16.65
C LYS A 76 3.34 -2.75 16.44
N ALA A 77 4.14 -2.77 17.51
CA ALA A 77 5.54 -3.16 17.43
C ALA A 77 5.70 -4.63 16.99
N ALA A 78 4.94 -5.54 17.58
CA ALA A 78 4.95 -6.96 17.24
C ALA A 78 4.50 -7.21 15.79
N VAL A 79 3.43 -6.55 15.33
CA VAL A 79 3.00 -6.62 13.92
C VAL A 79 4.06 -6.08 12.98
N LYS A 80 4.75 -4.99 13.33
CA LYS A 80 5.84 -4.44 12.51
C LYS A 80 7.00 -5.44 12.37
N THR A 81 7.40 -6.08 13.45
CA THR A 81 8.43 -7.13 13.45
C THR A 81 7.99 -8.32 12.59
N LEU A 82 6.76 -8.80 12.78
CA LEU A 82 6.19 -9.89 11.97
C LEU A 82 6.18 -9.57 10.48
N ILE A 83 5.82 -8.34 10.09
CA ILE A 83 5.84 -7.90 8.69
C ILE A 83 7.27 -7.90 8.14
N LYS A 84 8.25 -7.48 8.93
CA LYS A 84 9.67 -7.49 8.55
C LYS A 84 10.16 -8.91 8.31
N GLU A 85 9.96 -9.82 9.27
CA GLU A 85 10.34 -11.23 9.16
C GLU A 85 9.68 -11.93 7.97
N ARG A 86 8.39 -11.65 7.72
CA ARG A 86 7.67 -12.16 6.56
C ARG A 86 8.30 -11.69 5.26
N ASN A 87 8.62 -10.40 5.14
CA ASN A 87 9.22 -9.85 3.93
C ASN A 87 10.64 -10.39 3.69
N GLU A 88 11.43 -10.58 4.75
CA GLU A 88 12.74 -11.24 4.67
C GLU A 88 12.60 -12.69 4.18
N SER A 89 11.62 -13.42 4.71
CA SER A 89 11.31 -14.79 4.29
C SER A 89 10.87 -14.87 2.83
N PHE A 90 10.10 -13.89 2.34
CA PHE A 90 9.75 -13.81 0.92
C PHE A 90 10.98 -13.56 0.05
N ASN A 91 11.82 -12.59 0.40
CA ASN A 91 13.01 -12.24 -0.38
C ASN A 91 14.04 -13.38 -0.45
N ALA A 92 14.12 -14.20 0.60
CA ALA A 92 14.99 -15.38 0.64
C ALA A 92 14.56 -16.48 -0.36
N LEU A 93 13.29 -16.47 -0.79
CA LEU A 93 12.79 -17.43 -1.79
C LEU A 93 12.98 -16.96 -3.23
N LEU A 94 13.34 -15.69 -3.43
CA LEU A 94 13.52 -15.10 -4.76
C LEU A 94 14.96 -15.28 -5.27
N THR A 95 15.12 -15.36 -6.59
CA THR A 95 16.42 -15.19 -7.24
C THR A 95 16.83 -13.72 -7.22
N GLU A 96 18.10 -13.44 -7.54
CA GLU A 96 18.59 -12.06 -7.65
C GLU A 96 17.81 -11.26 -8.71
N GLU A 97 17.56 -11.87 -9.87
CA GLU A 97 16.80 -11.26 -10.96
C GLU A 97 15.35 -10.95 -10.53
N GLN A 98 14.70 -11.88 -9.82
CA GLN A 98 13.35 -11.67 -9.29
C GLN A 98 13.31 -10.54 -8.25
N ARG A 99 14.31 -10.46 -7.35
CA ARG A 99 14.43 -9.35 -6.39
C ARG A 99 14.61 -8.00 -7.09
N LYS A 100 15.41 -7.94 -8.14
CA LYS A 100 15.60 -6.73 -8.93
C LYS A 100 14.28 -6.25 -9.56
N LYS A 101 13.49 -7.16 -10.14
CA LYS A 101 12.16 -6.81 -10.67
C LYS A 101 11.22 -6.28 -9.58
N VAL A 102 11.25 -6.85 -8.38
CA VAL A 102 10.47 -6.35 -7.24
C VAL A 102 10.89 -4.91 -6.88
N GLU A 103 12.19 -4.63 -6.87
CA GLU A 103 12.71 -3.28 -6.61
C GLU A 103 12.28 -2.27 -7.68
N GLU A 104 12.41 -2.63 -8.96
CA GLU A 104 11.96 -1.80 -10.09
C GLU A 104 10.47 -1.48 -10.01
N ILE A 105 9.63 -2.47 -9.71
CA ILE A 105 8.19 -2.26 -9.51
C ILE A 105 7.92 -1.34 -8.31
N ASN A 106 8.63 -1.53 -7.19
CA ASN A 106 8.50 -0.66 -6.02
C ASN A 106 8.87 0.81 -6.32
N ILE A 107 9.94 1.04 -7.09
CA ILE A 107 10.36 2.38 -7.50
C ILE A 107 9.26 3.02 -8.36
N LYS A 108 8.80 2.30 -9.39
CA LYS A 108 7.73 2.77 -10.28
C LYS A 108 6.45 3.12 -9.52
N LEU A 109 6.01 2.25 -8.61
CA LEU A 109 4.82 2.49 -7.78
C LEU A 109 4.96 3.72 -6.88
N LYS A 110 6.16 3.97 -6.33
CA LYS A 110 6.43 5.18 -5.54
C LYS A 110 6.41 6.44 -6.40
N GLU A 111 6.95 6.39 -7.61
CA GLU A 111 6.92 7.52 -8.55
C GLU A 111 5.49 7.83 -8.99
N GLU A 112 4.71 6.81 -9.35
CA GLU A 112 3.29 6.96 -9.70
C GLU A 112 2.47 7.53 -8.54
N ALA A 113 2.71 7.06 -7.32
CA ALA A 113 2.04 7.58 -6.12
C ALA A 113 2.41 9.04 -5.83
N LYS A 114 3.68 9.43 -6.04
CA LYS A 114 4.12 10.84 -5.90
C LYS A 114 3.48 11.73 -6.96
N ALA A 115 3.45 11.30 -8.22
CA ALA A 115 2.83 12.05 -9.31
C ALA A 115 1.31 12.22 -9.08
N ALA A 116 0.64 11.18 -8.58
CA ALA A 116 -0.77 11.25 -8.24
C ALA A 116 -1.08 12.15 -7.03
N ALA A 117 -0.14 12.35 -6.11
CA ALA A 117 -0.30 13.26 -4.97
C ALA A 117 0.03 14.72 -5.30
N ALA A 118 0.66 14.98 -6.45
CA ALA A 118 1.03 16.32 -6.91
C ALA A 118 0.00 16.96 -7.87
N ASN A 119 -0.96 16.17 -8.36
CA ASN A 119 -2.09 16.62 -9.19
C ASN A 119 -3.37 16.72 -8.35
#